data_AF-A0A4T0VTL8-F1
#
_entry.id   AF-A0A4T0VTL8-F1
#
_cell.length_a   1.000
_cell.length_b   1.000
_cell.length_c   1.000
_cell.angle_alpha   90.00
_cell.angle_beta   90.00
_cell.angle_gamma   90.00
#
_symmetry.space_group_name_H-M   'P 1'
#
loop_
_entity.id
_entity.type
_entity.pdbx_description
1 polymer ?
#
loop_
_entity_poly.entity_id
_entity_poly.type
_entity_poly.pdbx_seq_one_letter_code
_entity_poly.pdbx_strand_id
1 'polypeptide(L)'
;MHVNAFNYGFPVFPTFTFFDSPVKDPRNISRDLRKVSGSTPDWREWPLGWRTLLRRLGIRPEDVEENASVDVRMMIASDRQDEVRTREDAARVLHEEDFEWLQLQWWFRGWDRPQPGGGGGGDRPAGCFATASGLQPGLPELDGPEILAAAPPPALGFWLFPVEAFGEISDERDPGSWIRSKGVFDLSSHWPDLALVDVL
;
A
#
# COMPACT_ATOMS: atom_id res chain seq x y z
N MET A 1 -14.43 9.51 14.60
CA MET A 1 -13.09 8.96 14.93
C MET A 1 -12.59 8.25 13.69
N HIS A 2 -11.45 8.67 13.13
CA HIS A 2 -10.86 8.02 11.97
C HIS A 2 -9.86 6.98 12.50
N VAL A 3 -10.28 5.71 12.51
CA VAL A 3 -9.39 4.59 12.80
C VAL A 3 -8.31 4.56 11.72
N ASN A 4 -7.04 4.59 12.12
CA ASN A 4 -5.91 4.35 11.23
C ASN A 4 -5.88 2.84 10.94
N ALA A 5 -6.70 2.41 9.98
CA ALA A 5 -6.76 1.00 9.60
C ALA A 5 -5.65 0.70 8.60
N PHE A 6 -4.85 -0.30 8.94
CA PHE A 6 -3.81 -0.83 8.08
C PHE A 6 -4.44 -1.76 7.05
N ASN A 7 -3.81 -1.84 5.88
CA ASN A 7 -4.22 -2.75 4.82
C ASN A 7 -3.35 -4.01 4.92
N TYR A 8 -3.95 -5.08 5.44
CA TYR A 8 -3.28 -6.36 5.64
C TYR A 8 -3.35 -7.26 4.39
N GLY A 9 -4.15 -6.86 3.41
CA GLY A 9 -4.37 -7.61 2.18
C GLY A 9 -3.29 -7.42 1.12
N PHE A 10 -2.46 -6.37 1.24
CA PHE A 10 -1.44 -6.05 0.26
C PHE A 10 -0.56 -7.27 -0.04
N PRO A 11 -0.48 -7.68 -1.31
CA PRO A 11 0.49 -8.69 -1.70
C PRO A 11 1.91 -8.10 -1.58
N VAL A 12 2.88 -8.97 -1.31
CA VAL A 12 4.29 -8.59 -1.20
C VAL A 12 4.99 -8.98 -2.49
N PHE A 13 5.64 -8.01 -3.14
CA PHE A 13 6.30 -8.25 -4.41
C PHE A 13 7.64 -8.97 -4.20
N PRO A 14 7.83 -10.17 -4.80
CA PRO A 14 9.12 -10.87 -4.74
C PRO A 14 10.12 -10.30 -5.75
N THR A 15 11.42 -10.58 -5.58
CA THR A 15 12.43 -10.16 -6.57
C THR A 15 12.31 -10.88 -7.93
N PHE A 16 11.65 -12.03 -7.99
CA PHE A 16 11.59 -12.89 -9.17
C PHE A 16 10.27 -12.73 -9.95
N THR A 17 10.24 -13.19 -11.20
CA THR A 17 9.19 -12.82 -12.18
C THR A 17 8.34 -13.98 -12.72
N PHE A 18 8.41 -15.17 -12.11
CA PHE A 18 7.56 -16.30 -12.48
C PHE A 18 6.25 -16.25 -11.68
N PHE A 19 5.15 -16.03 -12.39
CA PHE A 19 3.81 -15.94 -11.81
C PHE A 19 2.84 -16.82 -12.58
N ASP A 20 1.91 -17.40 -11.83
CA ASP A 20 0.74 -18.06 -12.40
C ASP A 20 -0.15 -17.06 -13.16
N SER A 21 -1.03 -17.60 -14.00
CA SER A 21 -2.06 -16.78 -14.64
C SER A 21 -2.89 -16.06 -13.57
N PRO A 22 -3.05 -14.73 -13.64
CA PRO A 22 -3.79 -13.99 -12.65
C PRO A 22 -5.23 -14.49 -12.52
N VAL A 23 -5.69 -14.66 -11.28
CA VAL A 23 -7.08 -15.02 -10.97
C VAL A 23 -7.65 -14.02 -9.97
N LYS A 24 -8.96 -13.83 -9.94
CA LYS A 24 -9.59 -12.98 -8.91
C LYS A 24 -9.12 -13.36 -7.52
N ASP A 25 -8.70 -12.38 -6.71
CA ASP A 25 -8.14 -12.65 -5.39
C ASP A 25 -9.14 -13.44 -4.52
N PRO A 26 -8.84 -14.66 -4.08
CA PRO A 26 -9.78 -15.48 -3.31
C PRO A 26 -9.87 -15.07 -1.83
N ARG A 27 -8.98 -14.19 -1.35
CA ARG A 27 -8.88 -13.82 0.06
C ARG A 27 -9.97 -12.81 0.44
N ASN A 28 -10.39 -12.78 1.70
CA ASN A 28 -11.36 -11.80 2.18
C ASN A 28 -10.69 -10.42 2.43
N ILE A 29 -10.41 -9.70 1.35
CA ILE A 29 -9.71 -8.39 1.35
C ILE A 29 -10.68 -7.19 1.29
N SER A 30 -11.97 -7.42 1.46
CA SER A 30 -13.02 -6.41 1.24
C SER A 30 -12.84 -5.13 2.08
N ARG A 31 -12.35 -5.26 3.32
CA ARG A 31 -11.99 -4.14 4.20
C ARG A 31 -10.78 -3.38 3.65
N ASP A 32 -9.77 -4.13 3.23
CA ASP A 32 -8.47 -3.63 2.82
C ASP A 32 -8.59 -2.83 1.51
N LEU A 33 -9.45 -3.27 0.59
CA LEU A 33 -9.76 -2.55 -0.65
C LEU A 33 -10.33 -1.14 -0.44
N ARG A 34 -10.90 -0.82 0.74
CA ARG A 34 -11.44 0.52 1.03
C ARG A 34 -10.36 1.56 1.30
N LYS A 35 -9.13 1.12 1.57
CA LYS A 35 -8.01 1.97 1.99
C LYS A 35 -6.73 1.50 1.30
N VAL A 36 -6.73 1.51 -0.02
CA VAL A 36 -5.55 1.18 -0.82
C VAL A 36 -4.73 2.45 -1.02
N SER A 37 -3.51 2.49 -0.51
CA SER A 37 -2.65 3.68 -0.57
C SER A 37 -1.21 3.33 -0.87
N GLY A 38 -0.45 4.28 -1.42
CA GLY A 38 0.99 4.10 -1.65
C GLY A 38 1.80 5.37 -1.52
N SER A 39 3.06 5.25 -1.88
CA SER A 39 4.08 6.30 -1.70
C SER A 39 3.87 7.52 -2.59
N THR A 40 3.20 7.37 -3.74
CA THR A 40 2.91 8.48 -4.65
C THR A 40 1.55 9.14 -4.33
N PRO A 41 1.44 10.48 -4.42
CA PRO A 41 0.20 11.20 -4.10
C PRO A 41 -0.99 10.79 -4.97
N ASP A 42 -0.75 10.43 -6.23
CA ASP A 42 -1.77 10.00 -7.17
C ASP A 42 -1.25 8.91 -8.12
N TRP A 43 -1.84 7.73 -8.05
CA TRP A 43 -1.42 6.59 -8.86
C TRP A 43 -1.79 6.72 -10.35
N ARG A 44 -2.71 7.63 -10.69
CA ARG A 44 -3.06 7.92 -12.09
C ARG A 44 -1.92 8.59 -12.87
N GLU A 45 -0.88 9.06 -12.20
CA GLU A 45 0.33 9.59 -12.86
C GLU A 45 1.06 8.50 -13.68
N TRP A 46 1.02 7.24 -13.23
CA TRP A 46 1.66 6.12 -13.92
C TRP A 46 1.10 5.85 -15.32
N PRO A 47 -0.22 5.58 -15.47
CA PRO A 47 -0.81 5.39 -16.80
C PRO A 47 -0.71 6.65 -17.66
N LEU A 48 -0.80 7.86 -17.08
CA LEU A 48 -0.58 9.11 -17.83
C LEU A 48 0.86 9.21 -18.38
N GLY A 49 1.85 8.87 -17.57
CA GLY A 49 3.25 8.81 -17.98
C GLY A 49 3.49 7.80 -19.10
N TRP A 50 2.85 6.63 -19.01
CA TRP A 50 2.88 5.61 -20.05
C TRP A 50 2.24 6.08 -21.36
N ARG A 51 1.05 6.69 -21.31
CA ARG A 51 0.39 7.30 -22.48
C ARG A 51 1.27 8.36 -23.14
N THR A 52 1.92 9.20 -22.32
CA THR A 52 2.86 10.23 -22.80
C THR A 52 4.06 9.60 -23.51
N LEU A 53 4.60 8.50 -22.98
CA LEU A 53 5.70 7.76 -23.59
C LEU A 53 5.29 7.18 -24.95
N LEU A 54 4.12 6.54 -25.04
CA LEU A 54 3.61 6.00 -26.31
C LEU A 54 3.51 7.08 -27.38
N ARG A 55 2.94 8.25 -27.04
CA ARG A 55 2.81 9.37 -27.97
C ARG A 55 4.17 9.88 -28.45
N ARG A 56 5.18 9.94 -27.58
CA ARG A 56 6.56 10.30 -27.96
C ARG A 56 7.18 9.30 -28.94
N LEU A 57 6.76 8.04 -28.88
CA LEU A 57 7.17 6.99 -29.81
C LEU A 57 6.32 6.94 -31.09
N GLY A 58 5.38 7.87 -31.27
CA GLY A 58 4.47 7.90 -32.42
C GLY A 58 3.33 6.88 -32.35
N ILE A 59 3.11 6.27 -31.17
CA ILE A 59 2.03 5.33 -30.92
C ILE A 59 0.89 6.09 -30.24
N ARG A 60 -0.33 5.95 -30.77
CA ARG A 60 -1.53 6.48 -30.13
C ARG A 60 -1.94 5.55 -29.00
N PRO A 61 -2.01 6.01 -27.73
CA PRO A 61 -2.41 5.16 -26.62
C PRO A 61 -3.81 4.58 -26.79
N GLU A 62 -4.70 5.34 -27.43
CA GLU A 62 -6.08 4.92 -27.69
C GLU A 62 -6.12 3.67 -28.58
N ASP A 63 -5.24 3.59 -29.59
CA ASP A 63 -5.12 2.42 -30.46
C ASP A 63 -4.62 1.16 -29.71
N VAL A 64 -3.90 1.35 -28.59
CA VAL A 64 -3.42 0.26 -27.72
C VAL A 64 -4.50 -0.15 -26.72
N GLU A 65 -5.18 0.82 -26.10
CA GLU A 65 -6.22 0.58 -25.10
C GLU A 65 -7.53 0.04 -25.70
N GLU A 66 -7.87 0.42 -26.93
CA GLU A 66 -9.03 -0.12 -27.66
C GLU A 66 -8.76 -1.51 -28.27
N ASN A 67 -7.50 -1.93 -28.31
CA ASN A 67 -7.14 -3.23 -28.85
C ASN A 67 -7.52 -4.35 -27.87
N ALA A 68 -8.50 -5.16 -28.23
CA ALA A 68 -8.99 -6.28 -27.43
C ALA A 68 -7.93 -7.35 -27.09
N SER A 69 -6.76 -7.34 -27.74
CA SER A 69 -5.64 -8.24 -27.42
C SER A 69 -4.70 -7.67 -26.34
N VAL A 70 -4.89 -6.43 -25.92
CA VAL A 70 -4.06 -5.75 -24.92
C VAL A 70 -4.93 -5.41 -23.71
N ASP A 71 -4.51 -5.90 -22.55
CA ASP A 71 -5.12 -5.60 -21.26
C ASP A 71 -4.13 -4.77 -20.43
N VAL A 72 -4.45 -3.49 -20.20
CA VAL A 72 -3.60 -2.56 -19.46
C VAL A 72 -4.10 -2.46 -18.03
N ARG A 73 -3.24 -2.77 -17.06
CA ARG A 73 -3.60 -2.82 -15.65
C ARG A 73 -2.57 -2.16 -14.76
N MET A 74 -3.02 -1.67 -13.62
CA MET A 74 -2.15 -1.15 -12.56
C MET A 74 -1.71 -2.29 -11.64
N MET A 75 -0.39 -2.46 -11.55
CA MET A 75 0.26 -3.41 -10.65
C MET A 75 0.46 -2.78 -9.28
N ILE A 76 -0.04 -3.44 -8.24
CA ILE A 76 -0.02 -2.93 -6.87
C ILE A 76 0.46 -4.02 -5.91
N ALA A 77 1.53 -3.72 -5.18
CA ALA A 77 2.12 -4.58 -4.15
C ALA A 77 2.95 -3.74 -3.18
N SER A 78 3.26 -4.31 -2.02
CA SER A 78 4.21 -3.73 -1.07
C SER A 78 5.65 -3.85 -1.60
N ASP A 79 6.40 -2.75 -1.50
CA ASP A 79 7.79 -2.64 -1.94
C ASP A 79 8.74 -3.16 -0.85
N ARG A 80 8.84 -4.49 -0.78
CA ARG A 80 9.82 -5.23 0.05
C ARG A 80 10.70 -6.11 -0.83
N GLN A 81 10.91 -5.71 -2.09
CA GLN A 81 11.43 -6.55 -3.17
C GLN A 81 12.80 -7.16 -2.84
N ASP A 82 13.65 -6.43 -2.13
CA ASP A 82 15.00 -6.88 -1.78
C ASP A 82 15.03 -7.84 -0.57
N GLU A 83 13.94 -7.91 0.19
CA GLU A 83 13.84 -8.69 1.43
C GLU A 83 13.18 -10.05 1.21
N VAL A 84 12.38 -10.21 0.15
CA VAL A 84 11.51 -11.38 -0.06
C VAL A 84 11.97 -12.24 -1.24
N ARG A 85 12.90 -13.17 -0.94
CA ARG A 85 13.40 -14.16 -1.90
C ARG A 85 12.80 -15.54 -1.70
N THR A 86 12.28 -15.81 -0.51
CA THR A 86 11.72 -17.11 -0.10
C THR A 86 10.39 -16.93 0.61
N ARG A 87 9.65 -18.04 0.80
CA ARG A 87 8.40 -18.04 1.56
C ARG A 87 8.65 -17.71 3.04
N GLU A 88 9.78 -18.16 3.57
CA GLU A 88 10.26 -17.85 4.91
C GLU A 88 10.56 -16.36 5.05
N ASP A 89 11.17 -15.73 4.04
CA ASP A 89 11.35 -14.28 4.02
C ASP A 89 10.01 -13.55 4.01
N ALA A 90 9.03 -14.05 3.27
CA ALA A 90 7.69 -13.47 3.27
C ALA A 90 7.06 -13.53 4.67
N ALA A 91 7.07 -14.71 5.30
CA ALA A 91 6.58 -14.90 6.65
C ALA A 91 7.31 -14.02 7.67
N ARG A 92 8.64 -13.87 7.51
CA ARG A 92 9.45 -12.97 8.32
C ARG A 92 9.04 -11.52 8.10
N VAL A 93 8.95 -11.05 6.86
CA VAL A 93 8.60 -9.65 6.54
C VAL A 93 7.22 -9.27 7.07
N LEU A 94 6.26 -10.19 7.03
CA LEU A 94 4.92 -9.92 7.57
C LEU A 94 4.91 -9.91 9.09
N HIS A 95 5.68 -10.80 9.69
CA HIS A 95 5.90 -10.79 11.13
C HIS A 95 6.62 -9.50 11.55
N GLU A 96 7.64 -9.09 10.82
CA GLU A 96 8.39 -7.85 11.02
C GLU A 96 7.50 -6.63 10.83
N GLU A 97 6.63 -6.59 9.82
CA GLU A 97 5.59 -5.57 9.66
C GLU A 97 4.73 -5.50 10.92
N ASP A 98 4.19 -6.63 11.42
CA ASP A 98 3.42 -6.67 12.67
C ASP A 98 4.20 -6.06 13.86
N PHE A 99 5.52 -6.27 13.93
CA PHE A 99 6.39 -5.71 14.97
C PHE A 99 6.81 -4.25 14.74
N GLU A 100 7.06 -3.84 13.51
CA GLU A 100 7.34 -2.45 13.13
C GLU A 100 6.13 -1.59 13.43
N TRP A 101 4.92 -2.12 13.23
CA TRP A 101 3.69 -1.46 13.66
C TRP A 101 3.66 -1.30 15.18
N LEU A 102 3.91 -2.36 15.96
CA LEU A 102 4.02 -2.29 17.43
C LEU A 102 5.11 -1.29 17.89
N GLN A 103 6.27 -1.27 17.23
CA GLN A 103 7.35 -0.31 17.50
C GLN A 103 6.92 1.12 17.21
N LEU A 104 6.17 1.37 16.12
CA LEU A 104 5.57 2.68 15.86
C LEU A 104 4.57 3.05 16.95
N GLN A 105 3.74 2.12 17.44
CA GLN A 105 2.87 2.39 18.59
C GLN A 105 3.69 2.75 19.83
N TRP A 106 4.76 2.01 20.12
CA TRP A 106 5.65 2.25 21.26
C TRP A 106 6.38 3.58 21.14
N TRP A 107 6.79 3.95 19.92
CA TRP A 107 7.40 5.24 19.61
C TRP A 107 6.42 6.40 19.85
N PHE A 108 5.16 6.26 19.43
CA PHE A 108 4.13 7.26 19.69
C PHE A 108 3.66 7.31 21.16
N ARG A 109 3.70 6.18 21.88
CA ARG A 109 3.32 6.08 23.30
C ARG A 109 4.44 6.44 24.27
N GLY A 110 5.69 6.51 23.80
CA GLY A 110 6.90 6.84 24.56
C GLY A 110 6.87 6.38 26.02
N TRP A 111 6.87 5.05 26.21
CA TRP A 111 7.20 4.35 27.46
C TRP A 111 6.42 4.73 28.74
N ASP A 112 5.32 4.01 29.01
CA ASP A 112 4.56 4.00 30.27
C ASP A 112 5.23 3.21 31.44
N ARG A 113 6.54 3.36 31.71
CA ARG A 113 7.12 2.80 32.96
C ARG A 113 8.12 3.73 33.65
N PRO A 114 7.95 4.00 34.97
CA PRO A 114 8.97 4.70 35.75
C PRO A 114 10.16 3.76 35.99
N GLN A 115 11.37 4.18 35.63
CA GLN A 115 12.60 3.52 36.06
C GLN A 115 13.11 4.22 37.33
N PRO A 116 13.30 3.51 38.45
CA PRO A 116 13.84 4.12 39.67
C PRO A 116 15.31 4.46 39.40
N GLY A 117 15.61 5.75 39.25
CA GLY A 117 16.98 6.23 39.01
C GLY A 117 17.16 7.29 37.92
N GLY A 118 16.10 7.70 37.21
CA GLY A 118 16.12 8.94 36.42
C GLY A 118 17.04 8.94 35.18
N GLY A 119 17.42 7.77 34.67
CA GLY A 119 18.25 7.63 33.45
C GLY A 119 17.66 6.58 32.51
N GLY A 120 16.50 6.86 31.91
CA GLY A 120 15.90 6.04 30.85
C GLY A 120 16.28 6.59 29.48
N GLY A 121 17.10 5.85 28.74
CA GLY A 121 17.62 6.21 27.43
C GLY A 121 16.58 6.15 26.31
N GLY A 122 16.58 7.22 25.52
CA GLY A 122 15.73 7.50 24.37
C GLY A 122 15.67 9.02 24.27
N ASP A 123 16.49 9.63 23.40
CA ASP A 123 16.78 11.08 23.39
C ASP A 123 15.58 12.02 23.15
N ARG A 124 14.34 11.50 23.04
CA ARG A 124 13.13 12.32 22.93
C ARG A 124 11.95 11.69 23.69
N PRO A 125 11.36 12.38 24.68
CA PRO A 125 10.20 11.88 25.41
C PRO A 125 8.94 11.86 24.53
N ALA A 126 8.00 10.96 24.87
CA ALA A 126 6.63 11.00 24.36
C ALA A 126 6.04 12.41 24.55
N GLY A 127 5.42 12.96 23.51
CA GLY A 127 4.73 14.25 23.59
C GLY A 127 5.49 15.47 23.03
N CYS A 128 6.70 15.31 22.49
CA CYS A 128 7.37 16.39 21.75
C CYS A 128 6.86 16.61 20.31
N PHE A 129 5.64 16.18 20.00
CA PHE A 129 5.02 16.48 18.71
C PHE A 129 4.16 17.76 18.74
N ALA A 130 4.40 18.68 19.67
CA ALA A 130 3.96 20.04 19.44
C ALA A 130 4.72 20.54 18.20
N THR A 131 4.06 20.50 17.05
CA THR A 131 4.48 21.33 15.92
C THR A 131 4.55 22.78 16.42
N ALA A 132 5.32 23.65 15.79
CA ALA A 132 5.43 25.06 16.23
C ALA A 132 4.06 25.79 16.33
N SER A 133 2.99 25.19 15.79
CA SER A 133 1.59 25.62 15.91
C SER A 133 0.82 25.09 17.14
N GLY A 134 1.43 24.29 18.02
CA GLY A 134 0.79 23.73 19.23
C GLY A 134 -0.15 22.54 18.97
N LEU A 135 -0.21 22.02 17.74
CA LEU A 135 -0.99 20.83 17.42
C LEU A 135 -0.28 19.58 17.95
N GLN A 136 -0.98 18.79 18.77
CA GLN A 136 -0.56 17.45 19.15
C GLN A 136 -1.15 16.43 18.15
N PRO A 137 -0.35 15.52 17.56
CA PRO A 137 -0.87 14.42 16.77
C PRO A 137 -1.70 13.52 17.67
N GLY A 138 -2.91 13.18 17.22
CA GLY A 138 -3.68 12.11 17.83
C GLY A 138 -2.91 10.79 17.71
N LEU A 139 -2.92 10.00 18.77
CA LEU A 139 -2.41 8.63 18.73
C LEU A 139 -3.18 7.84 17.67
N PRO A 140 -2.49 7.03 16.83
CA PRO A 140 -3.19 6.16 15.90
C PRO A 140 -4.08 5.17 16.67
N GLU A 141 -5.33 5.02 16.24
CA GLU A 141 -6.17 3.88 16.65
C GLU A 141 -5.73 2.67 15.83
N LEU A 142 -5.39 1.56 16.50
CA LEU A 142 -4.80 0.37 15.90
C LEU A 142 -5.76 -0.81 16.06
N ASP A 143 -5.73 -1.73 15.11
CA ASP A 143 -6.61 -2.90 15.10
C ASP A 143 -6.25 -3.89 16.24
N GLY A 144 -7.29 -4.46 16.86
CA GLY A 144 -7.16 -5.42 17.97
C GLY A 144 -6.81 -6.85 17.51
N PRO A 145 -6.45 -7.75 18.45
CA PRO A 145 -6.01 -9.11 18.13
C PRO A 145 -7.06 -9.93 17.38
N GLU A 146 -8.35 -9.67 17.58
CA GLU A 146 -9.44 -10.33 16.86
C GLU A 146 -9.43 -9.99 15.37
N ILE A 147 -9.11 -8.73 15.06
CA ILE A 147 -9.04 -8.23 13.69
C ILE A 147 -7.79 -8.79 12.98
N LEU A 148 -6.67 -8.85 13.71
CA LEU A 148 -5.42 -9.46 13.22
C LEU A 148 -5.60 -10.96 12.95
N ALA A 149 -6.29 -11.68 13.84
CA ALA A 149 -6.56 -13.11 13.66
C ALA A 149 -7.46 -13.41 12.44
N ALA A 150 -8.28 -12.44 12.03
CA ALA A 150 -9.14 -12.53 10.85
C ALA A 150 -8.52 -11.91 9.58
N ALA A 151 -7.29 -11.39 9.66
CA ALA A 151 -6.62 -10.78 8.52
C ALA A 151 -6.39 -11.82 7.41
N PRO A 152 -6.49 -11.41 6.13
CA PRO A 152 -6.18 -12.30 5.03
C PRO A 152 -4.72 -12.76 5.14
N PRO A 153 -4.42 -14.04 4.81
CA PRO A 153 -3.04 -14.46 4.76
C PRO A 153 -2.30 -13.64 3.69
N PRO A 154 -1.00 -13.46 3.89
CA PRO A 154 -0.16 -12.82 2.88
C PRO A 154 -0.20 -13.56 1.55
N ALA A 155 -0.05 -12.80 0.47
CA ALA A 155 0.18 -13.32 -0.86
C ALA A 155 1.53 -12.85 -1.36
N LEU A 156 2.28 -13.76 -1.99
CA LEU A 156 3.46 -13.43 -2.75
C LEU A 156 3.05 -13.13 -4.18
N GLY A 157 3.33 -11.91 -4.63
CA GLY A 157 3.00 -11.44 -5.97
C GLY A 157 2.43 -10.02 -5.96
N PHE A 158 1.39 -9.79 -6.74
CA PHE A 158 0.82 -8.47 -6.91
C PHE A 158 -0.65 -8.49 -7.32
N TRP A 159 -1.35 -7.41 -6.98
CA TRP A 159 -2.67 -7.12 -7.50
C TRP A 159 -2.57 -6.45 -8.86
N LEU A 160 -3.49 -6.82 -9.74
CA LEU A 160 -3.75 -6.18 -11.01
C LEU A 160 -5.16 -5.58 -10.99
N PHE A 161 -5.21 -4.25 -11.01
CA PHE A 161 -6.46 -3.52 -11.12
C PHE A 161 -6.66 -2.96 -12.52
N PRO A 162 -7.90 -2.90 -13.02
CA PRO A 162 -8.21 -2.08 -14.18
C PRO A 162 -7.83 -0.62 -13.91
N VAL A 163 -7.32 0.06 -14.93
CA VAL A 163 -6.83 1.44 -14.82
C VAL A 163 -7.97 2.40 -14.41
N GLU A 164 -9.18 2.15 -14.90
CA GLU A 164 -10.40 2.90 -14.61
C GLU A 164 -10.85 2.81 -13.14
N ALA A 165 -10.36 1.84 -12.37
CA ALA A 165 -10.67 1.71 -10.94
C ALA A 165 -10.22 2.94 -10.13
N PHE A 166 -9.27 3.72 -10.66
CA PHE A 166 -8.67 4.88 -9.99
C PHE A 166 -9.31 6.20 -10.43
N GLY A 167 -10.36 6.12 -11.26
CA GLY A 167 -11.08 7.26 -11.79
C GLY A 167 -10.55 7.71 -13.16
N GLU A 168 -11.14 8.81 -13.65
CA GLU A 168 -10.81 9.35 -14.96
C GLU A 168 -9.37 9.88 -15.00
N ILE A 169 -8.64 9.51 -16.07
CA ILE A 169 -7.29 9.99 -16.38
C ILE A 169 -7.43 10.99 -17.53
N SER A 170 -7.56 12.27 -17.18
CA SER A 170 -7.57 13.34 -18.18
C SER A 170 -6.14 13.72 -18.56
N ASP A 171 -5.87 13.76 -19.87
CA ASP A 171 -4.62 14.30 -20.42
C ASP A 171 -4.54 15.84 -20.28
N GLU A 172 -5.69 16.50 -20.11
CA GLU A 172 -5.81 17.94 -19.95
C GLU A 172 -6.19 18.27 -18.50
N ARG A 173 -5.21 18.56 -17.63
CA ARG A 173 -5.42 19.42 -16.43
C ARG A 173 -4.16 19.78 -15.66
N ASP A 174 -4.27 20.95 -15.02
CA ASP A 174 -3.28 21.66 -14.20
C ASP A 174 -2.56 20.76 -13.17
N PRO A 175 -1.22 20.71 -13.16
CA PRO A 175 -0.40 19.99 -12.17
C PRO A 175 -0.78 20.29 -10.71
N GLY A 176 -1.35 21.46 -10.42
CA GLY A 176 -1.75 21.87 -9.06
C GLY A 176 -2.92 21.10 -8.44
N SER A 177 -3.69 20.35 -9.24
CA SER A 177 -4.83 19.53 -8.77
C SER A 177 -4.39 18.26 -8.03
N TRP A 178 -3.23 17.71 -8.40
CA TRP A 178 -2.75 16.39 -8.00
C TRP A 178 -2.09 16.38 -6.61
N ILE A 179 -1.60 17.53 -6.17
CA ILE A 179 -0.96 17.73 -4.85
C ILE A 179 -1.99 17.63 -3.69
N ARG A 180 -3.30 17.63 -3.99
CA ARG A 180 -4.36 17.74 -2.96
C ARG A 180 -5.07 16.44 -2.61
N SER A 181 -4.98 15.39 -3.43
CA SER A 181 -5.52 14.07 -3.09
C SER A 181 -4.50 13.31 -2.26
N LYS A 182 -4.79 13.11 -0.97
CA LYS A 182 -4.10 12.09 -0.18
C LYS A 182 -4.40 10.75 -0.86
N GLY A 183 -3.37 10.10 -1.42
CA GLY A 183 -3.41 8.88 -2.24
C GLY A 183 -3.93 7.64 -1.51
N VAL A 184 -5.16 7.70 -1.00
CA VAL A 184 -5.93 6.57 -0.49
C VAL A 184 -7.15 6.41 -1.40
N PHE A 185 -7.24 5.26 -2.05
CA PHE A 185 -8.32 4.90 -2.96
C PHE A 185 -9.24 3.88 -2.30
N ASP A 186 -10.54 4.09 -2.46
CA ASP A 186 -11.56 3.07 -2.20
C ASP A 186 -11.80 2.27 -3.49
N LEU A 187 -11.19 1.10 -3.55
CA LEU A 187 -11.27 0.17 -4.68
C LEU A 187 -12.24 -0.99 -4.39
N SER A 188 -13.09 -0.89 -3.36
CA SER A 188 -14.00 -1.97 -2.98
C SER A 188 -15.02 -2.36 -4.06
N SER A 189 -15.24 -1.49 -5.05
CA SER A 189 -16.05 -1.75 -6.24
C SER A 189 -15.31 -2.51 -7.35
N HIS A 190 -13.97 -2.59 -7.28
CA HIS A 190 -13.12 -3.20 -8.30
C HIS A 190 -12.27 -4.29 -7.66
N TRP A 191 -12.75 -5.53 -7.69
CA TRP A 191 -11.99 -6.65 -7.15
C TRP A 191 -10.74 -6.92 -8.00
N PRO A 192 -9.54 -7.01 -7.40
CA PRO A 192 -8.32 -7.24 -8.16
C PRO A 192 -8.18 -8.68 -8.62
N ASP A 193 -7.46 -8.86 -9.73
CA ASP A 193 -6.82 -10.13 -10.01
C ASP A 193 -5.50 -10.19 -9.24
N LEU A 194 -5.20 -11.37 -8.69
CA LEU A 194 -3.99 -11.67 -7.96
C LEU A 194 -3.11 -12.56 -8.83
N ALA A 195 -1.93 -12.04 -9.18
CA ALA A 195 -0.87 -12.85 -9.75
C ALA A 195 -0.08 -13.45 -8.58
N LEU A 196 -0.09 -14.78 -8.48
CA LEU A 196 0.65 -15.51 -7.45
C LEU A 196 1.95 -16.02 -8.01
N VAL A 197 2.96 -16.06 -7.16
CA VAL A 197 4.20 -16.77 -7.43
C VAL A 197 3.91 -18.26 -7.55
N ASP A 198 4.44 -18.88 -8.60
CA ASP A 198 4.54 -20.35 -8.66
C ASP A 198 5.63 -20.79 -7.67
N VAL A 199 5.23 -21.47 -6.60
CA VAL A 199 6.12 -21.92 -5.52
C VAL A 199 6.43 -23.43 -5.62
N LEU A 200 6.20 -24.05 -6.78
CA LEU A 200 6.50 -25.46 -7.02
C LEU A 200 7.99 -25.77 -7.08
#